data_AF-A0A285GPT7-F1
#
_entry.id   AF-A0A285GPT7-F1
#
_cell.length_a   1.000
_cell.length_b   1.000
_cell.length_c   1.000
_cell.angle_alpha   90.00
_cell.angle_beta   90.00
_cell.angle_gamma   90.00
#
_symmetry.space_group_name_H-M   'P 1'
#
loop_
_entity.id
_entity.type
_entity.pdbx_description
1 polymer ?
#
loop_
_entity_poly.entity_id
_entity_poly.type
_entity_poly.pdbx_seq_one_letter_code
_entity_poly.pdbx_strand_id
1 'polypeptide(L)'
;MFAVSDDAAQAIRRFAALPDAPPGANLRIAPSPTRGFLRLSLAAKPHPGDRVHQAGDNLEVFVAEGAAGLLDGKTLHARMDDDGEVRFQLDPLRQ
;
A
#
# COMPACT_ATOMS: atom_id res chain seq x y z
N MET A 1 1.12 7.23 12.70
CA MET A 1 0.11 7.33 11.63
C MET A 1 0.84 7.53 10.30
N PHE A 2 0.34 6.95 9.21
CA PHE A 2 0.85 7.21 7.85
C PHE A 2 -0.28 7.77 7.01
N ALA A 3 0.06 8.39 5.88
CA ALA A 3 -0.92 8.89 4.91
C ALA A 3 -0.77 8.15 3.59
N VAL A 4 -1.82 8.15 2.79
CA VAL A 4 -1.82 7.62 1.42
C VAL A 4 -2.18 8.75 0.49
N SER A 5 -1.36 8.96 -0.54
CA SER A 5 -1.64 9.96 -1.58
C SER A 5 -2.77 9.49 -2.51
N ASP A 6 -3.37 10.43 -3.22
CA ASP A 6 -4.44 10.14 -4.17
C ASP A 6 -3.95 9.20 -5.30
N ASP A 7 -2.74 9.45 -5.84
CA ASP A 7 -2.13 8.57 -6.85
C ASP A 7 -1.96 7.13 -6.36
N ALA A 8 -1.56 6.95 -5.10
CA ALA A 8 -1.46 5.63 -4.49
C ALA A 8 -2.83 4.97 -4.36
N ALA A 9 -3.85 5.71 -3.90
CA ALA A 9 -5.20 5.19 -3.80
C ALA A 9 -5.76 4.77 -5.16
N GLN A 10 -5.57 5.60 -6.20
CA GLN A 10 -5.99 5.31 -7.56
C GLN A 10 -5.27 4.08 -8.14
N ALA A 11 -3.96 3.97 -7.93
CA ALA A 11 -3.20 2.80 -8.38
C ALA A 11 -3.70 1.51 -7.73
N ILE A 12 -3.96 1.52 -6.42
CA ILE A 12 -4.51 0.36 -5.71
C ILE A 12 -5.88 -0.03 -6.27
N ARG A 13 -6.77 0.95 -6.48
CA ARG A 13 -8.08 0.71 -7.10
C ARG A 13 -7.97 0.12 -8.49
N ARG A 14 -7.04 0.62 -9.32
CA ARG A 14 -6.74 0.07 -10.65
C ARG A 14 -6.30 -1.39 -10.56
N PHE A 15 -5.41 -1.72 -9.62
CA PHE A 15 -4.95 -3.08 -9.39
C PHE A 15 -6.07 -4.00 -8.91
N ALA A 16 -6.92 -3.53 -8.00
CA ALA A 16 -8.08 -4.28 -7.51
C ALA A 16 -9.16 -4.48 -8.58
N ALA A 17 -9.20 -3.63 -9.60
CA ALA A 17 -10.10 -3.76 -10.75
C ALA A 17 -9.56 -4.69 -11.86
N LEU A 18 -8.32 -5.20 -11.73
CA LEU A 18 -7.79 -6.18 -12.68
C LEU A 18 -8.55 -7.51 -12.57
N PRO A 19 -8.76 -8.21 -13.70
CA PRO A 19 -9.52 -9.47 -13.71
C PRO A 19 -8.88 -10.58 -12.87
N ASP A 20 -7.56 -10.55 -12.68
CA ASP A 20 -6.82 -11.51 -11.85
C ASP A 20 -6.81 -11.15 -10.35
N ALA A 21 -7.33 -9.99 -9.97
CA ALA A 21 -7.38 -9.57 -8.59
C ALA A 21 -8.54 -10.26 -7.84
N PRO A 22 -8.34 -10.65 -6.56
CA PRO A 22 -9.43 -11.13 -5.72
C PRO A 22 -10.58 -10.10 -5.64
N PRO A 23 -11.84 -10.53 -5.57
CA PRO A 23 -12.96 -9.61 -5.35
C PRO A 23 -12.80 -8.90 -4.01
N GLY A 24 -12.87 -7.56 -4.04
CA GLY A 24 -12.60 -6.73 -2.85
C GLY A 24 -11.12 -6.69 -2.45
N ALA A 25 -10.20 -6.93 -3.38
CA ALA A 25 -8.78 -6.81 -3.15
C ALA A 25 -8.40 -5.41 -2.67
N ASN A 26 -7.62 -5.38 -1.61
CA ASN A 26 -7.04 -4.20 -0.99
C ASN A 26 -5.51 -4.35 -0.97
N LEU A 27 -4.80 -3.24 -0.75
CA LEU A 27 -3.33 -3.27 -0.72
C LEU A 27 -2.86 -3.82 0.62
N ARG A 28 -1.96 -4.81 0.56
CA ARG A 28 -1.21 -5.30 1.70
C ARG A 28 0.27 -4.94 1.58
N ILE A 29 0.79 -4.31 2.64
CA ILE A 29 2.17 -3.89 2.81
C ILE A 29 2.85 -4.81 3.84
N ALA A 30 3.89 -5.50 3.42
CA ALA A 30 4.67 -6.39 4.27
C ALA A 30 6.17 -6.03 4.20
N PRO A 31 6.97 -6.35 5.24
CA PRO A 31 8.41 -6.24 5.13
C PRO A 31 8.94 -7.13 4.01
N SER A 32 9.85 -6.61 3.19
CA SER A 32 10.57 -7.43 2.22
C SER A 32 11.74 -8.15 2.91
N PRO A 33 12.13 -9.36 2.47
CA PRO A 33 13.39 -9.98 2.90
C PRO A 33 14.60 -9.12 2.53
N THR A 34 14.48 -8.28 1.51
CA THR A 34 15.51 -7.30 1.16
C THR A 34 15.42 -6.09 2.09
N ARG A 35 16.49 -5.83 2.84
CA ARG A 35 16.55 -4.76 3.83
C ARG A 35 16.28 -3.39 3.17
N GLY A 36 15.36 -2.62 3.76
CA GLY A 36 14.98 -1.29 3.26
C GLY A 36 13.90 -1.31 2.17
N PHE A 37 13.43 -2.49 1.75
CA PHE A 37 12.32 -2.62 0.81
C PHE A 37 11.05 -3.11 1.52
N LEU A 38 9.91 -2.75 0.96
CA LEU A 38 8.61 -3.28 1.34
C LEU A 38 8.07 -4.13 0.19
N ARG A 39 7.37 -5.19 0.55
CA ARG A 39 6.64 -6.02 -0.39
C ARG A 39 5.19 -5.59 -0.40
N LEU A 40 4.69 -5.33 -1.60
CA LEU A 40 3.30 -4.96 -1.85
C LEU A 40 2.59 -6.11 -2.53
N SER A 41 1.35 -6.35 -2.12
CA SER A 41 0.53 -7.44 -2.63
C SER A 41 -0.94 -7.10 -2.49
N LEU A 42 -1.79 -7.58 -3.40
CA LEU A 42 -3.23 -7.48 -3.24
C LEU A 42 -3.73 -8.61 -2.35
N ALA A 43 -4.62 -8.29 -1.42
CA ALA A 43 -5.28 -9.26 -0.55
C ALA A 43 -6.74 -8.86 -0.34
N ALA A 44 -7.65 -9.83 -0.38
CA ALA A 44 -9.07 -9.56 -0.09
C ALA A 44 -9.33 -9.28 1.40
N LYS A 45 -8.43 -9.74 2.29
CA LYS A 45 -8.56 -9.62 3.75
C LYS A 45 -7.19 -9.37 4.41
N PRO A 46 -7.15 -8.70 5.58
CA PRO A 46 -5.94 -8.57 6.36
C PRO A 46 -5.51 -9.93 6.94
N HIS A 47 -4.20 -10.11 7.13
CA HIS A 47 -3.66 -11.26 7.87
C HIS A 47 -3.67 -10.99 9.39
N PRO A 48 -3.57 -12.04 10.23
CA PRO A 48 -3.43 -11.86 11.67
C PRO A 48 -2.24 -10.95 12.02
N GLY A 49 -2.48 -9.92 12.83
CA GLY A 49 -1.48 -8.91 13.21
C GLY A 49 -1.30 -7.77 12.21
N ASP A 50 -1.94 -7.82 11.03
CA ASP A 50 -1.98 -6.68 10.12
C ASP A 50 -2.85 -5.56 10.73
N ARG A 51 -2.37 -4.33 10.65
CA ARG A 51 -3.16 -3.14 10.97
C ARG A 51 -3.91 -2.69 9.74
N VAL A 52 -5.21 -2.47 9.88
CA VAL A 52 -6.05 -1.91 8.81
C VAL A 52 -5.98 -0.39 8.90
N HIS A 53 -5.57 0.25 7.81
CA HIS A 53 -5.55 1.69 7.68
C HIS A 53 -6.54 2.10 6.58
N GLN A 54 -7.47 2.99 6.90
CA GLN A 54 -8.43 3.49 5.92
C GLN A 54 -7.83 4.65 5.14
N ALA A 55 -7.69 4.46 3.84
CA ALA A 55 -7.05 5.38 2.92
C ALA A 55 -8.11 6.00 1.99
N GLY A 56 -8.85 6.99 2.49
CA GLY A 56 -9.95 7.62 1.74
C GLY A 56 -11.21 6.76 1.66
N ASP A 57 -12.13 7.11 0.74
CA ASP A 57 -13.44 6.46 0.65
C ASP A 57 -13.32 4.99 0.20
N ASN A 58 -13.65 4.08 1.11
CA ASN A 58 -13.78 2.63 0.91
C ASN A 58 -12.50 1.91 0.43
N LEU A 59 -11.33 2.49 0.66
CA LEU A 59 -10.06 1.82 0.38
C LEU A 59 -9.34 1.50 1.69
N GLU A 60 -8.99 0.23 1.84
CA GLU A 60 -8.28 -0.25 3.02
C GLU A 60 -6.86 -0.65 2.64
N VAL A 61 -5.91 -0.30 3.50
CA VAL A 61 -4.52 -0.71 3.36
C VAL A 61 -4.15 -1.55 4.57
N PHE A 62 -3.79 -2.79 4.32
CA PHE A 62 -3.37 -3.74 5.34
C PHE A 62 -1.87 -3.65 5.54
N VAL A 63 -1.44 -3.35 6.75
CA VAL A 63 -0.04 -3.15 7.08
C VAL A 63 0.41 -4.22 8.05
N ALA A 64 1.32 -5.08 7.61
CA ALA A 64 1.93 -6.07 8.48
C ALA A 64 2.67 -5.40 9.65
N GLU A 65 2.64 -6.04 10.82
CA GLU A 65 3.24 -5.51 12.05
C GLU A 65 4.69 -5.04 11.85
N GLY A 66 5.52 -5.83 11.15
CA GLY A 66 6.91 -5.48 10.87
C GLY A 66 7.13 -4.33 9.88
N ALA A 67 6.10 -3.91 9.15
CA ALA A 67 6.15 -2.75 8.24
C ALA A 67 5.57 -1.48 8.87
N ALA A 68 4.74 -1.60 9.91
CA ALA A 68 4.05 -0.46 10.52
C ALA A 68 5.02 0.62 11.01
N GLY A 69 6.14 0.24 11.64
CA GLY A 69 7.16 1.18 12.10
C GLY A 69 7.91 1.89 10.96
N LEU A 70 7.96 1.28 9.76
CA LEU A 70 8.58 1.89 8.58
C LEU A 70 7.67 2.93 7.92
N LEU A 71 6.35 2.78 8.06
CA LEU A 71 5.36 3.70 7.48
C LEU A 71 5.06 4.89 8.40
N ASP A 72 5.36 4.77 9.69
CA ASP A 72 5.00 5.78 10.67
C ASP A 72 5.62 7.15 10.33
N GLY A 73 4.78 8.18 10.25
CA GLY A 73 5.20 9.54 9.87
C GLY A 73 5.56 9.70 8.39
N LYS A 74 5.12 8.77 7.53
CA LYS A 74 5.37 8.82 6.07
C LYS A 74 4.07 8.90 5.27
N THR A 75 4.21 9.31 4.02
CA THR A 75 3.16 9.27 3.02
C THR A 75 3.51 8.24 1.96
N LEU A 76 2.57 7.34 1.66
CA LEU A 76 2.67 6.40 0.56
C LEU A 76 2.29 7.10 -0.75
N HIS A 77 3.26 7.21 -1.62
CA HIS A 77 3.10 7.69 -2.98
C HIS A 77 3.11 6.51 -3.96
N ALA A 78 2.35 6.63 -5.03
CA ALA A 78 2.51 5.77 -6.20
C ALA A 78 2.84 6.64 -7.41
N ARG A 79 3.75 6.14 -8.23
CA ARG A 79 4.14 6.78 -9.47
C ARG A 79 4.26 5.69 -10.53
N MET A 80 3.64 5.92 -11.69
CA MET A 80 3.93 5.09 -12.86
C MET A 80 5.31 5.46 -13.40
N ASP A 81 6.15 4.46 -13.61
CA ASP A 81 7.41 4.65 -14.31
C ASP A 81 7.18 4.68 -15.83
N ASP A 82 8.27 4.93 -16.58
CA ASP A 82 8.23 5.08 -18.03
C ASP A 82 7.89 3.76 -18.77
N ASP A 83 8.03 2.61 -18.10
CA ASP A 83 7.64 1.29 -18.59
C ASP A 83 6.14 1.00 -18.33
N GLY A 84 5.44 1.90 -17.62
CA GLY A 84 4.02 1.76 -17.26
C GLY A 84 3.80 0.94 -15.99
N GLU A 85 4.86 0.58 -15.27
CA GLU A 85 4.79 -0.12 -14.00
C GLU A 85 4.52 0.88 -12.86
N VAL A 86 3.61 0.54 -11.96
CA VAL A 86 3.37 1.37 -10.77
C VAL A 86 4.44 1.06 -9.73
N ARG A 87 5.21 2.08 -9.37
CA ARG A 87 6.14 2.04 -8.24
C ARG A 87 5.57 2.79 -7.06
N PHE A 88 5.64 2.16 -5.90
CA PHE A 88 5.27 2.80 -4.65
C PHE A 88 6.52 3.29 -3.93
N GLN A 89 6.42 4.47 -3.35
CA GLN A 89 7.49 5.16 -2.65
C GLN A 89 6.97 5.72 -1.34
N LEU A 90 7.87 5.84 -0.37
CA LEU A 90 7.56 6.42 0.93
C LEU A 90 8.30 7.74 1.08
N ASP A 91 7.55 8.81 1.18
CA ASP A 91 8.11 10.12 1.48
C ASP A 91 7.86 10.50 2.93
N PRO A 92 8.77 11.24 3.58
CA PRO A 92 8.47 11.85 4.87
C PRO A 92 7.23 12.72 4.75
N LEU A 93 6.29 12.59 5.69
CA LEU A 93 5.18 13.52 5.81
C LEU A 93 5.81 14.90 6.12
N ARG A 94 5.96 15.76 5.10
CA ARG A 94 6.44 17.13 5.33
C ARG A 94 5.44 17.80 6.28
N GLN A 95 5.92 18.17 7.45
CA GLN A 95 5.20 19.03 8.39
C GLN A 95 5.36 20.49 7.99
#